data_AF-A0A1R3K5L8-F1
#
_entry.id   AF-A0A1R3K5L8-F1
#
_cell.length_a   1.000
_cell.length_b   1.000
_cell.length_c   1.000
_cell.angle_alpha   90.00
_cell.angle_beta   90.00
_cell.angle_gamma   90.00
#
_symmetry.space_group_name_H-M   'P 1'
#
loop_
_entity.id
_entity.type
_entity.pdbx_description
1 polymer ?
#
loop_
_entity_poly.entity_id
_entity_poly.type
_entity_poly.pdbx_seq_one_letter_code
_entity_poly.pdbx_strand_id
1 'polypeptide(L)' 'MEEERARREASVLRYKEKRQTRLFSKKIRYQVRKLNADKRPRLKGRFVKRVS' A
#
# COMPACT_ATOMS: atom_id res chain seq x y z
N MET A 1 24.24 3.54 27.43
CA MET A 1 22.98 3.78 28.16
C MET A 1 22.22 4.98 27.59
N GLU A 2 22.83 6.16 27.51
CA GLU A 2 22.22 7.36 26.89
C GLU A 2 21.97 7.24 25.37
N GLU A 3 22.92 6.69 24.61
CA GLU A 3 22.71 6.48 23.16
C GLU A 3 21.52 5.56 22.84
N GLU A 4 21.33 4.51 23.64
CA GLU A 4 20.19 3.59 23.48
C GLU A 4 18.86 4.28 23.79
N ARG A 5 18.85 5.18 24.80
CA ARG A 5 17.69 6.00 25.13
C ARG A 5 17.34 6.96 23.99
N ALA A 6 18.34 7.67 23.46
CA ALA A 6 18.18 8.57 22.31
C ALA A 6 17.71 7.84 21.04
N ARG A 7 18.25 6.65 20.75
CA ARG A 7 17.80 5.80 19.63
C ARG A 7 16.33 5.40 19.77
N ARG A 8 15.90 5.06 20.99
CA ARG A 8 14.50 4.72 21.28
C ARG A 8 13.59 5.93 21.11
N GLU A 9 13.98 7.09 21.64
CA GLU A 9 13.22 8.34 21.51
C GLU A 9 13.04 8.74 20.04
N ALA A 10 14.11 8.68 19.24
CA ALA A 10 14.04 8.93 17.80
C ALA A 10 13.12 7.94 17.07
N SER A 11 13.16 6.66 17.44
CA SER A 11 12.30 5.63 16.87
C SER A 11 10.81 5.86 17.20
N VAL A 12 10.52 6.26 18.44
CA VAL A 12 9.16 6.58 18.89
C VAL A 12 8.64 7.83 18.19
N LEU A 13 9.46 8.86 18.02
CA LEU A 13 9.10 10.07 17.29
C LEU A 13 8.73 9.74 15.84
N ARG A 14 9.59 8.99 15.14
CA ARG A 14 9.33 8.53 13.76
C ARG A 14 8.05 7.69 13.66
N TYR A 15 7.75 6.87 14.65
CA TYR A 15 6.49 6.13 14.72
C TYR A 15 5.27 7.06 14.81
N LYS A 16 5.31 8.07 15.69
CA LYS A 16 4.22 9.05 15.85
C LYS A 16 3.99 9.82 14.55
N GLU A 17 5.04 10.32 13.91
CA GLU A 17 4.97 11.02 12.61
C GLU A 17 4.37 10.13 11.51
N LYS A 18 4.85 8.89 11.38
CA LYS A 18 4.28 7.92 10.43
C LYS A 18 2.83 7.59 10.72
N ARG A 19 2.41 7.57 12.00
CA ARG A 19 1.03 7.30 12.40
C ARG A 19 0.11 8.44 11.97
N GLN A 20 0.54 9.69 12.12
CA GLN A 20 -0.24 10.87 11.71
C GLN A 20 -0.39 10.98 10.19
N THR A 21 0.60 10.53 9.43
CA THR A 21 0.62 10.60 7.97
C THR A 21 0.08 9.35 7.26
N ARG A 22 -0.59 8.44 7.99
CA ARG A 22 -1.17 7.23 7.37
C ARG A 22 -2.27 7.61 6.38
N LEU A 23 -2.12 7.13 5.15
CA LEU A 23 -3.16 7.26 4.12
C LEU A 23 -4.10 6.06 4.19
N PHE A 24 -5.33 6.29 4.64
CA PHE A 24 -6.38 5.26 4.69
C PHE A 24 -7.16 5.12 3.38
N SER A 25 -7.11 6.14 2.53
CA SER A 25 -7.72 6.08 1.22
C SER A 25 -6.98 5.11 0.30
N LYS A 26 -7.71 4.54 -0.65
CA LYS A 26 -7.17 3.57 -1.60
C LYS A 26 -6.14 4.25 -2.52
N LYS A 27 -4.86 3.96 -2.33
CA LYS A 27 -3.78 4.43 -3.22
C LYS A 27 -3.48 3.41 -4.32
N ILE A 28 -3.69 3.79 -5.57
CA ILE A 28 -3.32 2.97 -6.74
C ILE A 28 -1.90 3.34 -7.15
N ARG A 29 -0.91 2.49 -6.81
CA ARG A 29 0.51 2.76 -7.12
C ARG A 29 0.84 2.54 -8.60
N TYR A 30 0.32 1.48 -9.20
CA TYR A 30 0.63 1.11 -10.58
C TYR A 30 -0.61 1.27 -11.47
N GLN A 31 -0.74 2.45 -12.08
CA GLN A 31 -1.89 2.78 -12.92
C GLN A 31 -2.04 1.84 -14.11
N VAL A 32 -0.94 1.49 -14.78
CA VAL A 32 -0.94 0.54 -15.92
C VAL A 32 -1.54 -0.82 -15.52
N ARG A 33 -1.20 -1.36 -14.34
CA ARG A 33 -1.75 -2.63 -13.85
C ARG A 33 -3.25 -2.53 -13.56
N LYS A 34 -3.71 -1.38 -13.04
CA LYS A 34 -5.13 -1.12 -12.81
C LYS A 34 -5.90 -1.10 -14.13
N LEU A 35 -5.42 -0.35 -15.13
CA LEU A 35 -6.02 -0.29 -16.46
C LEU A 35 -6.11 -1.68 -17.10
N ASN A 36 -5.06 -2.48 -17.01
CA ASN A 36 -5.06 -3.84 -17.54
C ASN A 36 -6.05 -4.76 -16.81
N ALA A 37 -6.18 -4.63 -15.48
CA ALA A 37 -7.14 -5.39 -14.69
C ALA A 37 -8.60 -4.99 -14.96
N ASP A 38 -8.85 -3.72 -15.30
CA ASP A 38 -10.16 -3.19 -15.64
C ASP A 38 -10.60 -3.62 -17.05
N LYS A 39 -9.66 -3.77 -17.98
CA LYS A 39 -9.92 -4.29 -19.35
C LYS A 39 -10.04 -5.82 -19.44
N ARG A 40 -9.63 -6.57 -18.41
CA ARG A 40 -9.54 -8.05 -18.46
C ARG A 40 -10.92 -8.69 -18.27
N PRO A 41 -11.33 -9.69 -19.09
CA PRO A 41 -12.65 -10.31 -18.99
C PRO A 41 -12.86 -11.00 -17.65
N ARG A 42 -14.09 -10.90 -17.13
CA ARG A 42 -14.50 -11.50 -15.86
C ARG A 42 -15.82 -12.25 -15.99
N LEU A 43 -15.95 -13.34 -15.24
CA LEU A 43 -17.20 -14.04 -14.99
C LEU A 43 -17.39 -14.19 -13.48
N LYS A 44 -18.51 -13.69 -12.94
CA LYS A 44 -18.78 -13.65 -11.48
C LYS A 44 -17.61 -13.07 -10.66
N GLY A 45 -17.01 -11.99 -11.16
CA GLY A 45 -15.89 -11.29 -10.51
C GLY A 45 -14.50 -11.93 -10.70
N ARG A 46 -14.42 -13.17 -11.20
CA ARG A 46 -13.17 -13.89 -11.44
C ARG A 46 -12.66 -13.63 -12.85
N PHE A 47 -11.34 -13.52 -13.02
CA PHE A 47 -10.75 -13.42 -14.34
C PHE A 47 -10.87 -14.74 -15.10
N VAL A 48 -11.23 -14.65 -16.38
CA VAL A 48 -11.27 -15.79 -17.28
C VAL A 48 -10.22 -15.63 -18.38
N LYS A 49 -9.77 -16.75 -18.96
CA LYS A 49 -9.02 -16.68 -20.23
C LYS A 49 -9.99 -16.22 -21.32
N ARG A 50 -9.48 -15.48 -22.30
CA ARG A 50 -10.25 -15.28 -23.52
C ARG A 50 -10.42 -16.67 -24.13
N VAL A 51 -11.67 -17.09 -24.29
CA VAL A 51 -12.00 -18.20 -25.18
C VAL A 51 -11.53 -17.76 -26.56
N SER A 52 -10.65 -18.56 -27.16
CA SER A 52 -10.20 -18.38 -28.54
C SER A 52 -11.37 -18.50 -29.50
#